data_AF-A0A6N9YLW4-F1
#
_entry.id   AF-A0A6N9YLW4-F1
#
_cell.length_a   1.000
_cell.length_b   1.000
_cell.length_c   1.000
_cell.angle_alpha   90.00
_cell.angle_beta   90.00
_cell.angle_gamma   90.00
#
_symmetry.space_group_name_H-M   'P 1'
#
loop_
_entity.id
_entity.type
_entity.pdbx_description
1 polymer ?
#
loop_
_entity_poly.entity_id
_entity_poly.type
_entity_poly.pdbx_seq_one_letter_code
_entity_poly.pdbx_strand_id
1 'polypeptide(L)'
;MHTWHVWRPLLNFYLRNVAFRTTTTELDLDTTQAGSSHMVRVTATATVDTVNTSVAAPSGTVEFYAGETYLESAKVRNGVATLRKAVDGALLDEPVVAQYKGDELFNESHSTPAS
;
A
#
# COMPACT_ATOMS: atom_id res chain seq x y z
N MET A 1 -35.54 31.56 -1.10
CA MET A 1 -34.22 31.12 -0.57
C MET A 1 -34.17 29.61 -0.67
N HIS A 2 -33.57 29.02 -1.70
CA HIS A 2 -33.32 27.57 -1.75
C HIS A 2 -31.99 27.33 -2.47
N THR A 3 -30.89 27.25 -1.73
CA THR A 3 -29.55 26.96 -2.28
C THR A 3 -28.83 25.86 -1.50
N TRP A 4 -29.58 24.94 -0.87
CA TRP A 4 -29.01 23.84 -0.08
C TRP A 4 -28.94 22.48 -0.82
N HIS A 5 -29.79 22.26 -1.84
CA HIS A 5 -29.93 20.95 -2.51
C HIS A 5 -28.94 20.66 -3.64
N VAL A 6 -28.07 21.61 -4.01
CA VAL A 6 -27.15 21.48 -5.17
C VAL A 6 -25.69 21.26 -4.74
N TRP A 7 -25.28 21.75 -3.58
CA TRP A 7 -23.88 21.66 -3.13
C TRP A 7 -23.49 20.27 -2.62
N ARG A 8 -24.40 19.47 -2.09
CA ARG A 8 -24.08 18.12 -1.58
C ARG A 8 -23.65 17.13 -2.68
N PRO A 9 -24.33 17.03 -3.84
CA PRO A 9 -23.88 16.17 -4.94
C PRO A 9 -22.58 16.66 -5.57
N LEU A 10 -22.42 17.98 -5.74
CA LEU A 10 -21.21 18.58 -6.32
C LEU A 10 -20.00 18.50 -5.40
N LEU A 11 -20.18 18.63 -4.08
CA LEU A 11 -19.13 18.39 -3.09
C LEU A 11 -18.79 16.90 -3.00
N ASN A 12 -19.77 16.00 -3.06
CA ASN A 12 -19.50 14.55 -3.11
C ASN A 12 -18.77 14.17 -4.40
N PHE A 13 -19.12 14.76 -5.55
CA PHE A 13 -18.39 14.60 -6.80
C PHE A 13 -16.99 15.23 -6.73
N TYR A 14 -16.83 16.42 -6.14
CA TYR A 14 -15.52 17.06 -5.98
C TYR A 14 -14.61 16.26 -5.03
N LEU A 15 -15.14 15.75 -3.91
CA LEU A 15 -14.40 14.88 -2.99
C LEU A 15 -14.04 13.53 -3.63
N ARG A 16 -14.94 12.96 -4.46
CA ARG A 16 -14.71 11.68 -5.13
C ARG A 16 -13.84 11.78 -6.38
N ASN A 17 -13.91 12.87 -7.13
CA ASN A 17 -13.29 13.01 -8.45
C ASN A 17 -12.12 14.01 -8.50
N VAL A 18 -11.97 14.91 -7.52
CA VAL A 18 -10.98 16.01 -7.58
C VAL A 18 -10.11 16.11 -6.32
N ALA A 19 -10.62 15.80 -5.12
CA ALA A 19 -9.91 16.10 -3.88
C ALA A 19 -9.01 14.99 -3.33
N PHE A 20 -9.20 13.73 -3.73
CA PHE A 20 -8.31 12.65 -3.30
C PHE A 20 -7.90 11.81 -4.50
N ARG A 21 -6.64 11.94 -4.89
CA ARG A 21 -5.96 10.95 -5.73
C ARG A 21 -5.67 9.72 -4.84
N THR A 22 -6.75 9.07 -4.40
CA THR A 22 -6.73 7.96 -3.46
C THR A 22 -6.21 6.71 -4.15
N THR A 23 -5.26 6.05 -3.50
CA THR A 23 -4.82 4.71 -3.84
C THR A 23 -5.27 3.72 -2.78
N THR A 24 -5.55 2.49 -3.20
CA THR A 24 -5.67 1.35 -2.30
C THR A 24 -4.38 0.55 -2.42
N THR A 25 -3.80 0.15 -1.29
CA THR A 25 -2.67 -0.78 -1.29
C THR A 25 -3.15 -2.12 -0.76
N GLU A 26 -3.09 -3.15 -1.59
CA GLU A 26 -3.31 -4.54 -1.19
C GLU A 26 -1.96 -5.22 -0.98
N LEU A 27 -1.85 -6.04 0.06
CA LEU A 27 -0.61 -6.73 0.40
C LEU A 27 -0.84 -8.24 0.38
N ASP A 28 -0.06 -8.92 -0.44
CA ASP A 28 0.06 -10.37 -0.46
C ASP A 28 1.40 -10.76 0.17
N LEU A 29 1.38 -11.69 1.13
CA LEU A 29 2.55 -12.16 1.84
C LEU A 29 2.70 -13.66 1.67
N ASP A 30 3.86 -14.06 1.14
CA ASP A 30 4.31 -15.44 1.13
C ASP A 30 5.55 -15.59 2.00
N THR A 31 5.51 -16.53 2.94
CA THR A 31 6.62 -16.81 3.85
C THR A 31 7.04 -18.27 3.68
N THR A 32 8.33 -18.47 3.42
CA THR A 32 8.91 -19.80 3.26
C THR A 32 10.12 -19.94 4.18
N GLN A 33 10.07 -20.91 5.10
CA GLN A 33 11.18 -21.16 6.03
C GLN A 33 12.46 -21.54 5.27
N ALA A 34 13.59 -20.90 5.61
CA ALA A 34 14.87 -21.21 5.00
C ALA A 34 15.55 -22.38 5.75
N GLY A 35 15.06 -23.60 5.54
CA GLY A 35 15.63 -24.83 6.13
C GLY A 35 15.48 -24.90 7.65
N SER A 36 16.51 -25.38 8.36
CA SER A 36 16.52 -25.49 9.84
C SER A 36 17.01 -24.22 10.56
N SER A 37 17.03 -23.09 9.88
CA SER A 37 17.44 -21.81 10.47
C SER A 37 16.23 -21.05 10.99
N HIS A 38 16.45 -20.15 11.97
CA HIS A 38 15.44 -19.17 12.41
C HIS A 38 15.11 -18.14 11.32
N MET A 39 15.71 -18.23 10.13
CA MET A 39 15.45 -17.31 9.04
C MET A 39 14.27 -17.78 8.18
N VAL A 40 13.40 -16.82 7.86
CA VAL A 40 12.27 -17.01 6.96
C VAL A 40 12.45 -16.10 5.75
N ARG A 41 12.28 -16.66 4.54
CA ARG A 41 12.22 -15.86 3.32
C ARG A 41 10.81 -15.29 3.19
N VAL A 42 10.72 -13.97 3.22
CA VAL A 42 9.50 -13.22 3.02
C VAL A 42 9.48 -12.71 1.58
N THR A 43 8.39 -13.00 0.88
CA THR A 43 8.03 -12.39 -0.39
C THR A 43 6.77 -11.58 -0.17
N ALA A 44 6.91 -10.26 -0.09
CA ALA A 44 5.80 -9.35 0.10
C ALA A 44 5.51 -8.62 -1.22
N THR A 45 4.29 -8.72 -1.72
CA THR A 45 3.86 -8.06 -2.94
C THR A 45 2.77 -7.07 -2.60
N ALA A 46 3.09 -5.78 -2.71
CA ALA A 46 2.13 -4.69 -2.55
C ALA A 46 1.61 -4.26 -3.92
N THR A 47 0.30 -4.35 -4.12
CA THR A 47 -0.41 -3.85 -5.29
C THR A 47 -1.07 -2.54 -4.93
N VAL A 48 -0.64 -1.46 -5.56
CA VAL A 48 -1.15 -0.10 -5.40
C VAL A 48 -2.06 0.20 -6.58
N ASP A 49 -3.36 0.28 -6.32
CA ASP A 49 -4.37 0.58 -7.32
C ASP A 49 -4.98 1.96 -7.10
N THR A 50 -5.40 2.58 -8.20
CA THR A 50 -6.07 3.88 -8.16
C THR A 50 -7.57 3.67 -7.92
N VAL A 51 -8.15 4.32 -6.91
CA VAL A 51 -9.59 4.19 -6.60
C VAL A 51 -10.47 4.78 -7.71
N ASN A 52 -9.94 5.74 -8.45
CA ASN A 52 -10.58 6.35 -9.61
C ASN A 52 -9.94 5.83 -10.90
N THR A 53 -10.65 5.93 -12.02
CA THR A 53 -10.09 5.66 -13.36
C THR A 53 -9.06 6.73 -13.72
N SER A 54 -7.84 6.59 -13.18
CA SER A 54 -6.70 7.41 -13.56
C SER A 54 -6.05 6.82 -14.81
N VAL A 55 -5.59 7.68 -15.70
CA VAL A 55 -4.84 7.28 -16.91
C VAL A 55 -3.37 6.99 -16.59
N ALA A 56 -2.88 7.44 -15.44
CA ALA A 56 -1.53 7.21 -14.96
C ALA A 56 -1.52 6.12 -13.88
N ALA A 57 -0.59 5.17 -14.01
CA ALA A 57 -0.33 4.17 -12.97
C ALA A 57 0.41 4.83 -11.80
N PRO A 58 0.14 4.41 -10.55
CA PRO A 58 0.86 4.91 -9.39
C PRO A 58 2.33 4.51 -9.47
N SER A 59 3.17 5.47 -9.11
CA SER A 59 4.63 5.39 -9.09
C SER A 59 5.14 5.72 -7.68
N GLY A 60 6.46 5.78 -7.46
CA GLY A 60 7.01 6.06 -6.13
C GLY A 60 7.46 4.80 -5.40
N THR A 61 7.21 4.74 -4.09
CA THR A 61 7.82 3.72 -3.22
C THR A 61 6.81 3.19 -2.21
N VAL A 62 6.89 1.89 -1.93
CA VAL A 62 6.23 1.23 -0.81
C VAL A 62 7.29 0.85 0.23
N GLU A 63 7.03 1.18 1.48
CA GLU A 63 7.84 0.78 2.63
C GLU A 63 7.14 -0.40 3.33
N PHE A 64 7.88 -1.46 3.62
CA PHE A 64 7.39 -2.65 4.30
C PHE A 64 7.88 -2.69 5.74
N TYR A 65 6.96 -2.98 6.66
CA TYR A 65 7.21 -3.04 8.09
C TYR A 65 6.68 -4.35 8.67
N ALA A 66 7.35 -4.90 9.66
CA ALA A 66 6.82 -5.95 10.53
C ALA A 66 6.64 -5.36 11.94
N GLY A 67 5.39 -5.15 12.36
CA GLY A 67 5.09 -4.31 13.52
C GLY A 67 5.69 -2.90 13.36
N GLU A 68 6.56 -2.51 14.29
CA GLU A 68 7.30 -1.22 14.23
C GLU A 68 8.64 -1.31 13.48
N THR A 69 9.08 -2.53 13.12
CA THR A 69 10.39 -2.74 12.49
C THR A 69 10.33 -2.50 10.99
N TYR A 70 11.11 -1.54 10.50
CA TYR A 70 11.30 -1.33 9.07
C TYR A 70 12.06 -2.50 8.45
N LEU A 71 11.45 -3.17 7.46
CA LEU A 71 12.08 -4.26 6.74
C LEU A 71 12.90 -3.71 5.58
N GLU A 72 12.24 -3.07 4.62
CA GLU A 72 12.83 -2.53 3.39
C GLU A 72 11.79 -1.69 2.63
N SER A 73 12.24 -0.94 1.62
CA SER A 73 11.38 -0.23 0.68
C SER A 73 11.60 -0.73 -0.74
N ALA A 74 10.52 -0.79 -1.52
CA ALA A 74 10.56 -1.18 -2.91
C ALA A 74 9.86 -0.14 -3.79
N LYS A 75 10.43 0.10 -4.99
CA LYS A 75 9.83 1.01 -5.96
C LYS A 75 8.58 0.39 -6.57
N VAL A 76 7.53 1.19 -6.71
CA VAL A 76 6.31 0.81 -7.43
C VAL A 76 6.60 0.85 -8.93
N ARG A 77 6.37 -0.27 -9.61
CA ARG A 77 6.46 -0.38 -11.08
C ARG A 77 5.18 -1.00 -11.58
N ASN A 78 4.47 -0.26 -12.45
CA ASN A 78 3.16 -0.66 -12.97
C ASN A 78 2.15 -0.99 -11.84
N GLY A 79 2.12 -0.17 -10.78
CA GLY A 79 1.26 -0.41 -9.63
C GLY A 79 1.71 -1.50 -8.68
N VAL A 80 2.85 -2.19 -8.91
CA VAL A 80 3.31 -3.27 -8.04
C VAL A 80 4.66 -2.96 -7.43
N ALA A 81 4.81 -3.19 -6.12
CA ALA A 81 6.07 -3.19 -5.41
C ALA A 81 6.30 -4.56 -4.77
N THR A 82 7.47 -5.17 -5.02
CA THR A 82 7.80 -6.49 -4.47
C THR A 82 9.05 -6.42 -3.63
N LEU A 83 8.96 -6.96 -2.41
CA LEU A 83 10.05 -7.19 -1.49
C LEU A 83 10.34 -8.69 -1.41
N ARG A 84 11.62 -9.05 -1.46
CA ARG A 84 12.11 -10.42 -1.22
C ARG A 84 13.31 -10.36 -0.28
N LYS A 85 13.12 -10.75 0.97
CA LYS A 85 14.15 -10.64 2.01
C LYS A 85 14.09 -11.81 2.99
N ALA A 86 15.25 -12.25 3.44
CA ALA A 86 15.34 -13.16 4.58
C ALA A 86 15.34 -12.33 5.88
N VAL A 87 14.43 -12.65 6.79
CA VAL A 87 14.31 -12.00 8.09
C VAL A 87 14.31 -13.07 9.19
N ASP A 88 14.55 -12.66 10.43
CA ASP A 88 14.35 -13.55 11.57
C ASP A 88 12.85 -13.87 11.71
N GLY A 89 12.51 -15.13 11.91
CA GLY A 89 11.12 -15.59 12.03
C GLY A 89 10.37 -14.91 13.17
N ALA A 90 11.05 -14.52 14.25
CA ALA A 90 10.43 -13.80 15.37
C ALA A 90 9.89 -12.41 14.97
N LEU A 91 10.39 -11.82 13.87
CA LEU A 91 9.82 -10.57 13.35
C LEU A 91 8.45 -10.79 12.69
N LEU A 92 8.13 -12.01 12.27
CA LEU A 92 6.86 -12.37 11.62
C LEU A 92 5.79 -12.79 12.62
N ASP A 93 6.09 -12.80 13.93
CA ASP A 93 5.07 -12.88 14.98
C ASP A 93 4.21 -11.60 15.01
N GLU A 94 4.77 -10.48 14.53
CA GLU A 94 4.07 -9.23 14.32
C GLU A 94 3.56 -9.12 12.88
N PRO A 95 2.39 -8.50 12.67
CA PRO A 95 1.82 -8.39 11.33
C PRO A 95 2.66 -7.47 10.45
N VAL A 96 2.76 -7.83 9.17
CA VAL A 96 3.48 -7.06 8.16
C VAL A 96 2.51 -6.10 7.47
N VAL A 97 2.96 -4.85 7.30
CA VAL A 97 2.18 -3.77 6.67
C VAL A 97 3.00 -3.16 5.55
N ALA A 98 2.34 -2.87 4.43
CA ALA A 98 2.89 -2.11 3.32
C ALA A 98 2.35 -0.68 3.35
N GLN A 99 3.25 0.29 3.26
CA GLN A 99 2.93 1.72 3.28
C GLN A 99 3.39 2.36 1.98
N TYR A 100 2.45 2.67 1.10
CA TYR A 100 2.71 3.45 -0.10
C TYR A 100 2.89 4.92 0.26
N LYS A 101 4.02 5.52 -0.11
CA LYS A 101 4.37 6.89 0.28
C LYS A 101 3.78 8.00 -0.60
N GLY A 102 2.99 7.62 -1.60
CA GLY A 102 2.49 8.55 -2.59
C GLY A 102 3.52 8.88 -3.68
N ASP A 103 3.09 9.71 -4.61
CA ASP A 103 3.92 10.35 -5.63
C ASP A 103 3.36 11.75 -5.98
N GLU A 104 3.82 12.35 -7.08
CA GLU A 104 3.33 13.68 -7.53
C GLU A 104 1.81 13.71 -7.82
N LEU A 105 1.22 12.54 -8.11
CA LEU A 105 -0.14 12.37 -8.60
C LEU A 105 -1.03 11.54 -7.69
N PHE A 106 -0.51 10.93 -6.62
CA PHE A 106 -1.24 10.03 -5.72
C PHE A 106 -0.83 10.25 -4.27
N ASN A 107 -1.82 10.21 -3.37
CA ASN A 107 -1.57 10.33 -1.94
C ASN A 107 -1.02 9.02 -1.36
N GLU A 108 -0.43 9.11 -0.16
CA GLU A 108 -0.03 7.93 0.61
C GLU A 108 -1.22 7.03 0.97
N SER A 109 -0.97 5.73 1.06
CA SER A 109 -1.95 4.74 1.47
C SER A 109 -1.28 3.55 2.17
N HIS A 110 -2.05 2.79 2.93
CA HIS A 110 -1.55 1.67 3.73
C HIS A 110 -2.35 0.42 3.40
N SER A 111 -1.68 -0.73 3.42
CA SER A 111 -2.36 -2.02 3.34
C SER A 111 -3.03 -2.37 4.65
N THR A 112 -3.97 -3.30 4.58
CA THR A 112 -4.34 -4.08 5.77
C THR A 112 -3.11 -4.88 6.24
N PRO A 113 -2.94 -5.08 7.55
CA PRO A 113 -1.88 -5.93 8.06
C PRO A 113 -2.08 -7.39 7.61
N ALA A 114 -1.01 -8.08 7.28
CA ALA A 114 -1.02 -9.49 6.89
C ALA A 114 -0.02 -10.29 7.76
N SER A 115 -0.33 -11.56 8.02
CA SER A 115 0.37 -12.44 8.97
C SER A 115 0.55 -13.83 8.37
#